data_AF-A0A7J6VLM0-F1
#
_entry.id   AF-A0A7J6VLM0-F1
#
_cell.length_a   1.000
_cell.length_b   1.000
_cell.length_c   1.000
_cell.angle_alpha   90.00
_cell.angle_beta   90.00
_cell.angle_gamma   90.00
#
_symmetry.space_group_name_H-M   'P 1'
#
loop_
_entity.id
_entity.type
_entity.pdbx_description
1 polymer ?
#
loop_
_entity_poly.entity_id
_entity_poly.type
_entity_poly.pdbx_seq_one_letter_code
_entity_poly.pdbx_strand_id
1 'polypeptide(L)'
;MATMTIPLCFSFSTARTSTCITRKLPCCSSYSSSSLSHQLHYFHYQLQTKARKSCLLFSTSSTSSSSSPIEFDLSPPSIDLDLLDTMKELGAEKISEDGVVETFGNDHEAIQAAYNGVAVVDLSHFGRIRVTGDDRIQFLHNQTTANFEGLSEGKGCDTVFVTPTARTIDIAHAWVMVMEDLNLGELVGQPYGRHQHYSVNGTPVTIGVGSVIAEDGFSLLLSPATAGSVWKTLLAHGAVPMGATAWERFRVVQGRPAPGKELSDEFNVLEAGLWNAVSLNKGCYKGQETIARLITYDGVKQKLYGIELSAPAEPGYPITIDGKKVGKLTSYAVGKTESEHFGLGYIKKKTASAGDKVLIGDTMGTLVEVPYLVRQTPLTKSSIA
;
A
#
# COMPACT_ATOMS: atom_id res chain seq x y z
N MET A 1 -18.00 7.62 -31.06
CA MET A 1 -17.94 7.68 -29.59
C MET A 1 -16.62 7.08 -29.18
N ALA A 2 -15.62 7.91 -28.87
CA ALA A 2 -14.34 7.44 -28.37
C ALA A 2 -14.53 7.12 -26.89
N THR A 3 -14.50 5.84 -26.53
CA THR A 3 -14.53 5.38 -25.15
C THR A 3 -13.17 5.68 -24.54
N MET A 4 -13.05 6.74 -23.74
CA MET A 4 -11.84 7.03 -22.97
C MET A 4 -11.75 6.04 -21.81
N THR A 5 -10.74 5.16 -21.85
CA THR A 5 -10.44 4.24 -20.76
C THR A 5 -9.66 4.97 -19.67
N ILE A 6 -10.31 5.26 -18.54
CA ILE A 6 -9.71 5.97 -17.40
C ILE A 6 -8.80 5.01 -16.61
N PRO A 7 -7.49 5.19 -16.53
CA PRO A 7 -6.64 4.20 -15.85
C PRO A 7 -6.76 4.31 -14.31
N LEU A 8 -6.66 3.19 -13.58
CA LEU A 8 -6.54 3.19 -12.10
C LEU A 8 -5.11 2.82 -11.69
N CYS A 9 -4.54 3.49 -10.70
CA CYS A 9 -3.22 3.16 -10.15
C CYS A 9 -3.33 2.70 -8.69
N PHE A 10 -2.55 1.68 -8.33
CA PHE A 10 -2.38 1.20 -6.96
C PHE A 10 -0.96 1.42 -6.49
N SER A 11 -0.77 1.65 -5.20
CA SER A 11 0.51 1.52 -4.51
C SER A 11 0.40 0.49 -3.39
N PHE A 12 1.34 -0.47 -3.35
CA PHE A 12 1.40 -1.59 -2.39
C PHE A 12 2.69 -1.53 -1.57
N SER A 13 2.59 -1.83 -0.28
CA SER A 13 3.74 -1.91 0.63
C SER A 13 4.22 -3.37 0.77
N THR A 14 4.64 -4.04 -0.29
CA THR A 14 4.91 -5.49 -0.22
C THR A 14 6.14 -5.85 0.65
N ALA A 15 5.96 -6.76 1.62
CA ALA A 15 7.05 -7.53 2.22
C ALA A 15 7.34 -8.76 1.35
N ARG A 16 8.52 -8.82 0.72
CA ARG A 16 8.89 -9.92 -0.18
C ARG A 16 9.13 -11.20 0.62
N THR A 17 8.23 -12.18 0.50
CA THR A 17 8.56 -13.59 0.73
C THR A 17 8.18 -14.39 -0.50
N SER A 18 9.21 -14.78 -1.27
CA SER A 18 9.09 -15.66 -2.42
C SER A 18 8.74 -17.07 -1.96
N THR A 19 7.47 -17.45 -2.01
CA THR A 19 7.04 -18.84 -1.80
C THR A 19 6.38 -19.37 -3.06
N CYS A 20 7.15 -20.17 -3.81
CA CYS A 20 6.70 -20.83 -5.04
C CYS A 20 5.87 -22.08 -4.67
N ILE A 21 4.56 -22.07 -4.93
CA ILE A 21 3.69 -23.24 -4.74
C ILE A 21 3.64 -24.02 -6.06
N THR A 22 4.48 -25.06 -6.21
CA THR A 22 4.34 -26.06 -7.27
C THR A 22 3.77 -27.36 -6.70
N ARG A 23 2.54 -27.74 -7.09
CA ARG A 23 1.99 -29.08 -6.87
C ARG A 23 2.54 -30.05 -7.93
N LYS A 24 3.30 -31.06 -7.48
CA LYS A 24 3.69 -32.26 -8.26
C LYS A 24 2.50 -33.22 -8.42
N LEU A 25 2.41 -33.92 -9.55
CA LEU A 25 2.03 -35.34 -9.72
C LEU A 25 2.48 -35.83 -11.14
N PRO A 26 2.64 -37.15 -11.40
CA PRO A 26 3.83 -37.72 -12.07
C PRO A 26 3.56 -38.39 -13.43
N CYS A 27 4.59 -38.50 -14.29
CA CYS A 27 5.02 -39.76 -14.97
C CYS A 27 6.19 -39.59 -15.98
N CYS A 28 7.19 -40.45 -15.79
CA CYS A 28 8.10 -41.18 -16.71
C CYS A 28 8.96 -40.56 -17.85
N SER A 29 10.26 -40.91 -17.71
CA SER A 29 11.28 -41.35 -18.70
C SER A 29 12.11 -40.36 -19.56
N SER A 30 13.35 -40.12 -19.07
CA SER A 30 14.67 -40.47 -19.65
C SER A 30 15.43 -39.56 -20.66
N TYR A 31 16.73 -39.30 -20.31
CA TYR A 31 17.90 -38.73 -21.05
C TYR A 31 17.83 -37.26 -21.52
N SER A 32 18.86 -36.40 -21.56
CA SER A 32 20.22 -36.28 -21.00
C SER A 32 20.74 -34.84 -21.24
N SER A 33 21.46 -34.27 -20.27
CA SER A 33 22.45 -33.16 -20.33
C SER A 33 22.37 -32.05 -21.40
N SER A 34 22.18 -30.78 -20.98
CA SER A 34 23.16 -29.66 -21.12
C SER A 34 22.58 -28.26 -20.81
N SER A 35 23.43 -27.41 -20.22
CA SER A 35 23.40 -25.94 -20.00
C SER A 35 22.15 -25.27 -19.38
N LEU A 36 22.33 -24.77 -18.15
CA LEU A 36 21.45 -23.78 -17.53
C LEU A 36 21.62 -22.41 -18.21
N SER A 37 20.53 -21.91 -18.82
CA SER A 37 20.28 -20.48 -18.98
C SER A 37 18.94 -20.17 -18.30
N HIS A 38 18.95 -19.19 -17.40
CA HIS A 38 17.74 -18.75 -16.69
C HIS A 38 16.84 -17.97 -17.66
N GLN A 39 15.88 -18.66 -18.29
CA GLN A 39 14.76 -18.03 -18.99
C GLN A 39 13.56 -17.89 -18.04
N LEU A 40 13.17 -16.63 -17.77
CA LEU A 40 11.91 -16.26 -17.13
C LEU A 40 10.74 -16.70 -18.04
N HIS A 41 10.02 -17.75 -17.64
CA HIS A 41 8.78 -18.17 -18.29
C HIS A 41 7.63 -17.26 -17.83
N TYR A 42 7.12 -16.43 -18.75
CA TYR A 42 5.83 -15.75 -18.58
C TYR A 42 4.69 -16.65 -19.05
N PHE A 43 3.76 -16.98 -18.16
CA PHE A 43 2.54 -17.71 -18.50
C PHE A 43 1.47 -16.76 -19.04
N HIS A 44 1.10 -16.95 -20.30
CA HIS A 44 -0.07 -16.31 -20.92
C HIS A 44 -1.32 -17.14 -20.64
N TYR A 45 -2.34 -16.54 -19.99
CA TYR A 45 -3.67 -17.15 -19.89
C TYR A 45 -4.56 -16.58 -21.00
N GLN A 46 -4.80 -17.35 -22.06
CA GLN A 46 -5.75 -17.04 -23.12
C GLN A 46 -7.11 -17.65 -22.76
N LEU A 47 -8.08 -16.82 -22.38
CA LEU A 47 -9.47 -17.22 -22.22
C LEU A 47 -10.08 -17.47 -23.61
N GLN A 48 -10.26 -18.74 -23.99
CA GLN A 48 -11.02 -19.12 -25.17
C GLN A 48 -12.53 -18.95 -24.92
N THR A 49 -13.12 -17.90 -25.47
CA THR A 49 -14.58 -17.80 -25.61
C THR A 49 -15.04 -18.64 -26.81
N LYS A 50 -15.83 -19.70 -26.57
CA LYS A 50 -16.53 -20.45 -27.62
C LYS A 50 -17.65 -19.60 -28.23
N ALA A 51 -17.41 -19.00 -29.40
CA ALA A 51 -18.46 -18.41 -30.22
C ALA A 51 -19.12 -19.49 -31.12
N ARG A 52 -20.45 -19.56 -31.10
CA ARG A 52 -21.27 -20.41 -31.98
C ARG A 52 -21.26 -19.84 -33.40
N LYS A 53 -21.01 -20.71 -34.39
CA LYS A 53 -21.11 -20.42 -35.83
C LYS A 53 -22.57 -20.15 -36.24
N SER A 54 -22.81 -19.03 -36.91
CA SER A 54 -23.84 -18.92 -37.94
C SER A 54 -23.25 -18.13 -39.11
N CYS A 55 -23.44 -18.67 -40.30
CA CYS A 55 -22.80 -18.30 -41.56
C CYS A 55 -23.73 -17.38 -42.34
N LEU A 56 -23.30 -16.15 -42.66
CA LEU A 56 -23.88 -15.36 -43.75
C LEU A 56 -22.73 -14.65 -44.48
N LEU A 57 -22.57 -15.01 -45.76
CA LEU A 57 -21.60 -14.50 -46.72
C LEU A 57 -22.07 -13.13 -47.23
N PHE A 58 -21.24 -12.10 -47.10
CA PHE A 58 -21.29 -10.91 -47.96
C PHE A 58 -19.87 -10.47 -48.30
N SER A 59 -19.57 -10.49 -49.60
CA SER A 59 -18.33 -10.00 -50.19
C SER A 59 -18.44 -8.50 -50.46
N THR A 60 -17.53 -7.70 -49.89
CA THR A 60 -17.19 -6.38 -50.44
C THR A 60 -15.71 -6.07 -50.27
N SER A 61 -15.24 -5.27 -51.21
CA SER A 61 -13.88 -5.06 -51.72
C SER A 61 -12.89 -4.39 -50.76
N SER A 62 -11.64 -4.82 -50.90
CA SER A 62 -10.42 -4.34 -50.24
C SER A 62 -10.08 -2.88 -50.52
N THR A 63 -9.84 -2.11 -49.46
CA THR A 63 -8.94 -0.95 -49.45
C THR A 63 -7.83 -1.24 -48.45
N SER A 64 -6.62 -1.46 -48.96
CA SER A 64 -5.44 -1.76 -48.16
C SER A 64 -4.82 -0.46 -47.65
N SER A 65 -5.22 0.00 -46.47
CA SER A 65 -4.39 0.91 -45.67
C SER A 65 -3.42 0.05 -44.86
N SER A 66 -2.15 0.05 -45.24
CA SER A 66 -1.08 -0.58 -44.47
C SER A 66 -0.85 0.22 -43.17
N SER A 67 -1.65 -0.06 -42.13
CA SER A 67 -1.27 0.30 -40.77
C SER A 67 -0.27 -0.75 -40.30
N SER A 68 1.01 -0.45 -40.41
CA SER A 68 2.04 -1.18 -39.67
C SER A 68 1.64 -1.18 -38.19
N PRO A 69 1.65 -2.35 -37.51
CA PRO A 69 1.53 -2.35 -36.06
C PRO A 69 2.70 -1.52 -35.52
N ILE A 70 2.39 -0.53 -34.69
CA ILE A 70 3.41 0.15 -33.87
C ILE A 70 4.01 -0.95 -33.01
N GLU A 71 5.21 -1.37 -33.35
CA GLU A 71 5.99 -2.32 -32.59
C GLU A 71 6.18 -1.70 -31.21
N PHE A 72 5.48 -2.27 -30.23
CA PHE A 72 5.51 -1.80 -28.86
C PHE A 72 6.89 -2.16 -28.31
N ASP A 73 7.82 -1.24 -28.47
CA ASP A 73 9.18 -1.36 -27.96
C ASP A 73 9.12 -1.44 -26.42
N LEU A 74 9.28 -2.65 -25.90
CA LEU A 74 9.36 -2.97 -24.49
C LEU A 74 10.79 -2.78 -23.95
N SER A 75 11.72 -2.22 -24.73
CA SER A 75 13.00 -1.83 -24.17
C SER A 75 12.74 -0.73 -23.13
N PRO A 76 13.17 -0.93 -21.87
CA PRO A 76 13.08 0.13 -20.89
C PRO A 76 13.84 1.34 -21.45
N PRO A 77 13.25 2.55 -21.47
CA PRO A 77 13.96 3.74 -21.91
C PRO A 77 15.23 3.87 -21.08
N SER A 78 16.33 4.34 -21.69
CA SER A 78 17.63 4.52 -21.02
C SER A 78 17.44 5.27 -19.69
N ILE A 79 17.60 4.57 -18.57
CA ILE A 79 17.47 5.12 -17.21
C ILE A 79 18.82 5.73 -16.82
N ASP A 80 19.21 6.84 -17.45
CA ASP A 80 20.42 7.59 -17.08
C ASP A 80 20.18 8.57 -15.91
N LEU A 81 19.01 8.51 -15.28
CA LEU A 81 18.64 9.30 -14.11
C LEU A 81 18.12 8.36 -13.02
N ASP A 82 19.03 7.65 -12.37
CA ASP A 82 18.69 6.88 -11.19
C ASP A 82 18.46 7.87 -10.02
N LEU A 83 17.24 7.83 -9.47
CA LEU A 83 16.88 8.61 -8.27
C LEU A 83 17.87 8.30 -7.14
N LEU A 84 18.38 7.08 -7.08
CA LEU A 84 19.33 6.67 -6.06
C LEU A 84 20.66 7.43 -6.15
N ASP A 85 21.16 7.70 -7.34
CA ASP A 85 22.38 8.48 -7.53
C ASP A 85 22.15 9.94 -7.12
N THR A 86 20.97 10.49 -7.44
CA THR A 86 20.56 11.80 -6.92
C THR A 86 20.51 11.80 -5.39
N MET A 87 20.02 10.75 -4.75
CA MET A 87 19.96 10.67 -3.28
C MET A 87 21.35 10.56 -2.65
N LYS A 88 22.28 9.82 -3.26
CA LYS A 88 23.68 9.77 -2.81
C LYS A 88 24.34 11.15 -2.87
N GLU A 89 24.15 11.88 -3.98
CA GLU A 89 24.63 13.26 -4.13
C GLU A 89 24.07 14.20 -3.05
N LEU A 90 22.83 13.95 -2.61
CA LEU A 90 22.10 14.77 -1.65
C LEU A 90 22.28 14.31 -0.19
N GLY A 91 23.24 13.42 0.09
CA GLY A 91 23.62 13.07 1.46
C GLY A 91 22.97 11.81 2.02
N ALA A 92 22.48 10.89 1.19
CA ALA A 92 22.11 9.55 1.67
C ALA A 92 23.35 8.84 2.23
N GLU A 93 23.36 8.55 3.54
CA GLU A 93 24.50 7.96 4.22
C GLU A 93 24.52 6.43 4.13
N LYS A 94 23.34 5.82 4.23
CA LYS A 94 23.19 4.36 4.23
C LYS A 94 22.06 3.95 3.30
N ILE A 95 22.37 3.00 2.42
CA ILE A 95 21.46 2.44 1.42
C ILE A 95 21.48 0.92 1.59
N SER A 96 20.30 0.30 1.61
CA SER A 96 20.16 -1.15 1.70
C SER A 96 20.55 -1.83 0.37
N GLU A 97 20.78 -3.14 0.41
CA GLU A 97 21.06 -3.93 -0.80
C GLU A 97 19.92 -3.87 -1.83
N ASP A 98 18.69 -3.63 -1.37
CA ASP A 98 17.49 -3.49 -2.20
C ASP A 98 17.32 -2.08 -2.80
N GLY A 99 18.28 -1.17 -2.60
CA GLY A 99 18.27 0.19 -3.16
C GLY A 99 17.38 1.17 -2.39
N VAL A 100 17.09 0.91 -1.12
CA VAL A 100 16.31 1.81 -0.27
C VAL A 100 17.24 2.64 0.60
N VAL A 101 17.06 3.97 0.61
CA VAL A 101 17.81 4.85 1.52
C VAL A 101 17.32 4.61 2.95
N GLU A 102 18.19 4.07 3.81
CA GLU A 102 17.87 3.80 5.21
C GLU A 102 17.91 5.08 6.04
N THR A 103 18.91 5.94 5.82
CA THR A 103 19.07 7.21 6.53
C THR A 103 19.89 8.23 5.74
N PHE A 104 19.61 9.51 5.97
CA PHE A 104 20.40 10.67 5.53
C PHE A 104 21.19 11.28 6.71
N GLY A 105 21.35 10.56 7.82
CA GLY A 105 22.02 11.05 9.04
C GLY A 105 21.19 12.01 9.90
N ASN A 106 19.94 12.26 9.51
CA ASN A 106 19.07 13.29 10.09
C ASN A 106 17.72 12.74 10.62
N ASP A 107 17.66 11.46 11.00
CA ASP A 107 16.40 10.76 11.32
C ASP A 107 15.50 11.49 12.32
N HIS A 108 16.09 12.07 13.38
CA HIS A 108 15.35 12.84 14.39
C HIS A 108 14.76 14.13 13.81
N GLU A 109 15.55 14.87 13.02
CA GLU A 109 15.10 16.09 12.35
C GLU A 109 13.97 15.80 11.36
N ALA A 110 14.10 14.72 10.57
CA ALA A 110 13.08 14.29 9.63
C ALA A 110 11.74 13.96 10.31
N ILE A 111 11.78 13.29 11.47
CA ILE A 111 10.58 13.01 12.27
C ILE A 111 9.97 14.31 12.81
N GLN A 112 10.77 15.26 13.30
CA GLN A 112 10.25 16.56 13.75
C GLN A 112 9.64 17.37 12.62
N ALA A 113 10.27 17.37 11.45
CA ALA A 113 9.78 18.02 10.25
C ALA A 113 8.44 17.44 9.78
N ALA A 114 8.21 16.14 9.97
CA ALA A 114 6.92 15.52 9.65
C ALA A 114 5.76 16.02 10.55
N TYR A 115 6.05 16.49 11.78
CA TYR A 115 5.03 17.06 12.67
C TYR A 115 4.85 18.58 12.49
N ASN A 116 5.94 19.31 12.31
CA ASN A 116 5.96 20.77 12.43
C ASN A 116 6.38 21.51 11.15
N GLY A 117 6.61 20.78 10.05
CA GLY A 117 7.12 21.32 8.80
C GLY A 117 6.77 20.42 7.63
N VAL A 118 7.76 20.12 6.79
CA VAL A 118 7.60 19.22 5.64
C VAL A 118 8.74 18.22 5.62
N ALA A 119 8.40 16.93 5.63
CA ALA A 119 9.33 15.86 5.34
C ALA A 119 9.03 15.24 3.97
N VAL A 120 10.08 14.79 3.28
CA VAL A 120 9.95 14.07 2.00
C VAL A 120 10.60 12.70 2.14
N VAL A 121 9.89 11.65 1.74
CA VAL A 121 10.33 10.25 1.84
C VAL A 121 10.19 9.58 0.48
N ASP A 122 11.16 8.74 0.13
CA ASP A 122 11.06 7.91 -1.06
C ASP A 122 10.42 6.56 -0.74
N LEU A 123 9.26 6.32 -1.36
CA LEU A 123 8.53 5.06 -1.29
C LEU A 123 8.49 4.37 -2.66
N SER A 124 9.42 4.66 -3.57
CA SER A 124 9.46 4.08 -4.92
C SER A 124 9.60 2.56 -4.95
N HIS A 125 10.04 1.96 -3.84
CA HIS A 125 10.07 0.50 -3.64
C HIS A 125 8.67 -0.12 -3.50
N PHE A 126 7.61 0.70 -3.31
CA PHE A 126 6.23 0.23 -3.28
C PHE A 126 5.78 -0.21 -4.68
N GLY A 127 5.12 -1.36 -4.74
CA GLY A 127 4.61 -1.93 -5.98
C GLY A 127 3.54 -1.03 -6.59
N ARG A 128 3.63 -0.74 -7.90
CA ARG A 128 2.63 0.06 -8.61
C ARG A 128 1.95 -0.76 -9.69
N ILE A 129 0.62 -0.82 -9.66
CA ILE A 129 -0.18 -1.55 -10.66
C ILE A 129 -1.15 -0.60 -11.32
N ARG A 130 -1.11 -0.51 -12.65
CA ARG A 130 -2.13 0.19 -13.44
C ARG A 130 -3.14 -0.81 -13.97
N VAL A 131 -4.42 -0.59 -13.68
CA VAL A 131 -5.53 -1.41 -14.19
C VAL A 131 -6.33 -0.61 -15.21
N THR A 132 -6.47 -1.16 -16.40
CA THR A 132 -7.17 -0.56 -17.55
C THR A 132 -8.23 -1.53 -18.09
N GLY A 133 -9.08 -1.07 -19.00
CA GLY A 133 -10.19 -1.84 -19.57
C GLY A 133 -11.54 -1.40 -19.02
N ASP A 134 -12.61 -1.66 -19.76
CA ASP A 134 -13.95 -1.13 -19.45
C ASP A 134 -14.54 -1.71 -18.15
N ASP A 135 -14.12 -2.92 -17.77
CA ASP A 135 -14.58 -3.65 -16.58
C ASP A 135 -13.68 -3.47 -15.35
N ARG A 136 -12.60 -2.68 -15.44
CA ARG A 136 -11.62 -2.47 -14.36
C ARG A 136 -12.24 -2.11 -13.00
N ILE A 137 -13.28 -1.28 -12.99
CA ILE A 137 -13.97 -0.87 -11.76
C ILE A 137 -14.65 -2.07 -11.13
N GLN A 138 -15.40 -2.85 -11.91
CA GLN A 138 -16.06 -4.06 -11.44
C GLN A 138 -15.04 -5.11 -10.98
N PHE A 139 -13.95 -5.28 -11.73
CA PHE A 139 -12.87 -6.19 -11.37
C PHE A 139 -12.31 -5.86 -9.98
N LEU A 140 -11.93 -4.59 -9.75
CA LEU A 140 -11.38 -4.13 -8.48
C LEU A 140 -12.39 -4.12 -7.35
N HIS A 141 -13.64 -3.78 -7.65
CA HIS A 141 -14.76 -3.90 -6.73
C HIS A 141 -14.89 -5.35 -6.23
N ASN A 142 -14.67 -6.35 -7.08
CA ASN A 142 -14.83 -7.75 -6.71
C ASN A 142 -13.57 -8.37 -6.09
N GLN A 143 -12.38 -7.82 -6.36
CA GLN A 143 -11.11 -8.34 -5.84
C GLN A 143 -10.67 -7.76 -4.49
N THR A 144 -11.23 -6.63 -4.07
CA THR A 144 -10.77 -5.90 -2.88
C THR A 144 -11.91 -5.63 -1.91
N THR A 145 -11.63 -5.03 -0.75
CA THR A 145 -12.66 -4.75 0.27
C THR A 145 -13.38 -3.40 0.09
N ALA A 146 -12.79 -2.41 -0.60
CA ALA A 146 -13.39 -1.08 -0.78
C ALA A 146 -14.45 -1.02 -1.89
N ASN A 147 -15.33 -0.01 -1.85
CA ASN A 147 -16.36 0.21 -2.88
C ASN A 147 -15.84 1.10 -4.01
N PHE A 148 -15.46 0.49 -5.13
CA PHE A 148 -14.96 1.21 -6.31
C PHE A 148 -16.06 1.83 -7.18
N GLU A 149 -17.30 1.37 -7.08
CA GLU A 149 -18.40 1.87 -7.93
C GLU A 149 -18.85 3.27 -7.50
N GLY A 150 -18.59 3.64 -6.24
CA GLY A 150 -18.84 4.99 -5.72
C GLY A 150 -17.71 5.99 -6.01
N LEU A 151 -16.60 5.57 -6.61
CA LEU A 151 -15.46 6.44 -6.89
C LEU A 151 -15.61 7.15 -8.23
N SER A 152 -15.32 8.44 -8.22
CA SER A 152 -15.26 9.31 -9.41
C SER A 152 -13.80 9.54 -9.80
N GLU A 153 -13.57 10.00 -11.02
CA GLU A 153 -12.27 10.52 -11.43
C GLU A 153 -11.73 11.55 -10.45
N GLY A 154 -10.43 11.52 -10.24
CA GLY A 154 -9.77 12.41 -9.28
C GLY A 154 -10.02 12.04 -7.84
N LYS A 155 -10.66 10.90 -7.53
CA LYS A 155 -10.82 10.36 -6.17
C LYS A 155 -10.08 9.04 -5.98
N GLY A 156 -9.97 8.64 -4.73
CA GLY A 156 -9.28 7.44 -4.31
C GLY A 156 -9.74 6.96 -2.94
N CYS A 157 -9.32 5.76 -2.59
CA CYS A 157 -9.63 5.14 -1.31
C CYS A 157 -8.52 4.18 -0.87
N ASP A 158 -8.51 3.91 0.43
CA ASP A 158 -7.80 2.75 0.97
C ASP A 158 -8.61 1.49 0.66
N THR A 159 -7.91 0.42 0.28
CA THR A 159 -8.53 -0.89 0.10
C THR A 159 -7.61 -1.99 0.58
N VAL A 160 -8.18 -3.14 0.93
CA VAL A 160 -7.40 -4.30 1.36
C VAL A 160 -7.68 -5.47 0.43
N PHE A 161 -6.62 -6.19 0.08
CA PHE A 161 -6.71 -7.49 -0.55
C PHE A 161 -6.79 -8.54 0.55
N VAL A 162 -7.81 -9.40 0.49
CA VAL A 162 -8.05 -10.41 1.51
C VAL A 162 -8.18 -11.80 0.92
N THR A 163 -7.84 -12.79 1.73
CA THR A 163 -8.12 -14.20 1.42
C THR A 163 -9.62 -14.49 1.57
N PRO A 164 -10.12 -15.64 1.07
CA PRO A 164 -11.50 -16.09 1.34
C PRO A 164 -11.84 -16.21 2.84
N THR A 165 -10.84 -16.39 3.70
CA THR A 165 -10.96 -16.45 5.16
C THR A 165 -10.72 -15.09 5.84
N ALA A 166 -10.81 -13.98 5.09
CA ALA A 166 -10.64 -12.61 5.56
C ALA A 166 -9.26 -12.29 6.17
N ARG A 167 -8.22 -13.05 5.82
CA ARG A 167 -6.84 -12.72 6.18
C ARG A 167 -6.30 -11.63 5.27
N THR A 168 -5.52 -10.72 5.84
CA THR A 168 -4.93 -9.63 5.08
C THR A 168 -3.81 -10.15 4.20
N ILE A 169 -3.93 -9.92 2.89
CA ILE A 169 -2.85 -10.17 1.93
C ILE A 169 -1.98 -8.91 1.84
N ASP A 170 -2.60 -7.76 1.53
CA ASP A 170 -1.92 -6.48 1.44
C ASP A 170 -2.91 -5.32 1.52
N ILE A 171 -2.43 -4.14 1.90
CA ILE A 171 -3.17 -2.88 1.84
C ILE A 171 -2.72 -2.11 0.60
N ALA A 172 -3.68 -1.47 -0.08
CA ALA A 172 -3.39 -0.67 -1.26
C ALA A 172 -4.11 0.67 -1.22
N HIS A 173 -3.44 1.67 -1.80
CA HIS A 173 -3.96 3.01 -2.05
C HIS A 173 -4.39 3.07 -3.50
N ALA A 174 -5.68 3.28 -3.75
CA ALA A 174 -6.25 3.18 -5.09
C ALA A 174 -6.78 4.52 -5.57
N TRP A 175 -6.39 4.95 -6.77
CA TRP A 175 -6.78 6.25 -7.34
C TRP A 175 -7.36 6.10 -8.74
N VAL A 176 -8.48 6.78 -9.02
CA VAL A 176 -9.14 6.86 -10.34
C VAL A 176 -8.56 8.02 -11.15
N MET A 177 -7.53 7.77 -11.98
CA MET A 177 -6.74 8.83 -12.63
C MET A 177 -7.58 9.83 -13.43
N VAL A 178 -7.27 11.13 -13.34
CA VAL A 178 -7.90 12.16 -14.20
C VAL A 178 -7.10 12.24 -15.49
N MET A 179 -7.76 12.32 -16.64
CA MET A 179 -7.09 12.45 -17.93
C MET A 179 -7.31 13.87 -18.47
N GLU A 180 -6.75 14.94 -17.86
CA GLU A 180 -6.61 16.32 -18.41
C GLU A 180 -5.98 17.36 -17.42
N ASP A 181 -5.68 18.58 -17.91
CA ASP A 181 -4.76 19.66 -17.42
C ASP A 181 -5.03 20.33 -16.04
N LEU A 182 -4.13 21.23 -15.61
CA LEU A 182 -3.66 21.36 -14.21
C LEU A 182 -3.75 22.72 -13.51
N ASN A 183 -3.99 22.69 -12.19
CA ASN A 183 -3.66 23.76 -11.25
C ASN A 183 -3.49 23.27 -9.78
N LEU A 184 -2.29 23.41 -9.18
CA LEU A 184 -1.95 22.95 -7.81
C LEU A 184 -2.77 23.60 -6.69
N GLY A 185 -3.26 24.82 -6.94
CA GLY A 185 -3.99 25.59 -5.95
C GLY A 185 -5.31 24.94 -5.49
N GLU A 186 -5.88 24.03 -6.30
CA GLU A 186 -7.17 23.41 -5.98
C GLU A 186 -7.08 22.18 -5.07
N LEU A 187 -5.89 21.61 -4.85
CA LEU A 187 -5.71 20.39 -4.04
C LEU A 187 -5.53 20.67 -2.54
N VAL A 188 -5.08 21.87 -2.17
CA VAL A 188 -4.86 22.22 -0.76
C VAL A 188 -6.21 22.32 -0.03
N GLY A 189 -6.37 21.55 1.06
CA GLY A 189 -7.61 21.50 1.84
C GLY A 189 -8.70 20.58 1.28
N GLN A 190 -8.41 19.77 0.27
CA GLN A 190 -9.35 18.80 -0.29
C GLN A 190 -9.41 17.49 0.51
N PRO A 191 -10.48 16.69 0.38
CA PRO A 191 -10.59 15.40 1.07
C PRO A 191 -9.50 14.39 0.66
N TYR A 192 -9.15 13.48 1.59
CA TYR A 192 -8.25 12.35 1.35
C TYR A 192 -8.65 11.53 0.11
N GLY A 193 -7.67 11.15 -0.70
CA GLY A 193 -7.85 10.39 -1.93
C GLY A 193 -8.09 11.25 -3.16
N ARG A 194 -8.16 12.59 -3.08
CA ARG A 194 -8.28 13.44 -4.27
C ARG A 194 -6.94 13.54 -5.01
N HIS A 195 -6.86 13.39 -6.34
CA HIS A 195 -5.58 13.55 -7.08
C HIS A 195 -5.72 14.35 -8.37
N GLN A 196 -4.58 14.87 -8.87
CA GLN A 196 -4.46 15.64 -10.11
C GLN A 196 -3.11 15.38 -10.81
N HIS A 197 -3.01 15.62 -12.12
CA HIS A 197 -1.87 15.18 -12.96
C HIS A 197 -1.02 16.33 -13.52
N TYR A 198 0.08 16.69 -12.88
CA TYR A 198 1.01 17.78 -13.20
C TYR A 198 1.92 17.50 -14.39
N SER A 199 2.51 18.54 -14.99
CA SER A 199 3.61 18.42 -15.94
C SER A 199 4.80 19.22 -15.41
N VAL A 200 5.91 18.54 -15.14
CA VAL A 200 7.19 19.17 -14.77
C VAL A 200 8.15 18.92 -15.91
N ASN A 201 8.64 19.99 -16.55
CA ASN A 201 9.50 19.92 -17.75
C ASN A 201 8.92 19.02 -18.87
N GLY A 202 7.60 19.09 -19.10
CA GLY A 202 6.92 18.30 -20.13
C GLY A 202 6.62 16.85 -19.75
N THR A 203 6.92 16.43 -18.51
CA THR A 203 6.74 15.06 -18.05
C THR A 203 5.64 14.96 -16.98
N PRO A 204 4.72 13.98 -17.09
CA PRO A 204 3.57 13.88 -16.20
C PRO A 204 3.94 13.47 -14.77
N VAL A 205 3.26 14.08 -13.79
CA VAL A 205 3.44 13.93 -12.34
C VAL A 205 2.06 13.81 -11.68
N THR A 206 1.67 12.65 -11.15
CA THR A 206 0.39 12.56 -10.42
C THR A 206 0.59 12.93 -8.95
N ILE A 207 -0.26 13.80 -8.41
CA ILE A 207 -0.25 14.18 -6.98
C ILE A 207 -1.59 13.83 -6.37
N GLY A 208 -1.57 12.94 -5.38
CA GLY A 208 -2.71 12.62 -4.53
C GLY A 208 -2.65 13.36 -3.20
N VAL A 209 -3.78 13.91 -2.77
CA VAL A 209 -4.03 14.46 -1.43
C VAL A 209 -4.24 13.31 -0.47
N GLY A 210 -3.47 13.32 0.61
CA GLY A 210 -3.36 12.21 1.51
C GLY A 210 -1.95 11.64 1.49
N SER A 211 -1.46 11.39 2.69
CA SER A 211 -0.22 10.65 2.90
C SER A 211 -0.58 9.22 3.30
N VAL A 212 0.38 8.32 3.18
CA VAL A 212 0.29 6.99 3.76
C VAL A 212 0.56 7.02 5.28
N ILE A 213 0.19 8.07 6.00
CA ILE A 213 0.27 8.22 7.47
C ILE A 213 -0.93 9.06 7.92
N ALA A 214 -1.12 9.26 9.23
CA ALA A 214 -2.26 10.03 9.74
C ALA A 214 -2.07 11.56 9.65
N GLU A 215 -0.97 12.04 9.07
CA GLU A 215 -0.71 13.46 8.88
C GLU A 215 -1.17 13.95 7.51
N ASP A 216 -1.48 15.22 7.42
CA ASP A 216 -1.77 15.86 6.13
C ASP A 216 -0.52 15.83 5.25
N GLY A 217 -0.72 15.57 3.96
CA GLY A 217 0.40 15.46 3.04
C GLY A 217 -0.04 15.05 1.65
N PHE A 218 0.95 14.82 0.79
CA PHE A 218 0.75 14.47 -0.60
C PHE A 218 1.53 13.22 -0.96
N SER A 219 0.96 12.39 -1.83
CA SER A 219 1.62 11.25 -2.44
C SER A 219 1.90 11.56 -3.91
N LEU A 220 3.17 11.49 -4.32
CA LEU A 220 3.59 11.86 -5.66
C LEU A 220 3.95 10.59 -6.46
N LEU A 221 3.32 10.39 -7.61
CA LEU A 221 3.72 9.39 -8.59
C LEU A 221 4.46 10.09 -9.73
N LEU A 222 5.78 9.87 -9.74
CA LEU A 222 6.70 10.50 -10.66
C LEU A 222 7.26 9.46 -11.65
N SER A 223 7.61 9.92 -12.84
CA SER A 223 8.48 9.15 -13.72
C SER A 223 9.91 9.16 -13.16
N PRO A 224 10.73 8.13 -13.42
CA PRO A 224 12.13 8.13 -13.00
C PRO A 224 12.89 9.39 -13.45
N ALA A 225 12.63 9.84 -14.68
CA ALA A 225 13.25 11.03 -15.26
C ALA A 225 12.94 12.34 -14.53
N THR A 226 11.79 12.44 -13.85
CA THR A 226 11.40 13.66 -13.09
C THR A 226 11.70 13.58 -11.61
N ALA A 227 11.79 12.37 -11.05
CA ALA A 227 11.88 12.15 -9.61
C ALA A 227 13.04 12.92 -8.98
N GLY A 228 14.25 12.86 -9.55
CA GLY A 228 15.41 13.57 -9.02
C GLY A 228 15.25 15.10 -9.02
N SER A 229 14.66 15.67 -10.08
CA SER A 229 14.41 17.12 -10.19
C SER A 229 13.38 17.60 -9.16
N VAL A 230 12.28 16.87 -9.02
CA VAL A 230 11.23 17.17 -8.03
C VAL A 230 11.81 17.06 -6.62
N TRP A 231 12.58 16.00 -6.33
CA TRP A 231 13.24 15.84 -5.05
C TRP A 231 14.16 17.02 -4.71
N LYS A 232 15.07 17.40 -5.63
CA LYS A 232 15.95 18.57 -5.47
C LYS A 232 15.14 19.85 -5.22
N THR A 233 14.03 20.03 -5.92
CA THR A 233 13.16 21.20 -5.76
C THR A 233 12.49 21.24 -4.39
N LEU A 234 12.00 20.10 -3.88
CA LEU A 234 11.41 20.01 -2.55
C LEU A 234 12.43 20.37 -1.46
N LEU A 235 13.64 19.82 -1.55
CA LEU A 235 14.72 20.15 -0.61
C LEU A 235 15.08 21.63 -0.65
N ALA A 236 15.17 22.22 -1.84
CA ALA A 236 15.46 23.65 -2.01
C ALA A 236 14.39 24.57 -1.39
N HIS A 237 13.15 24.08 -1.21
CA HIS A 237 12.06 24.78 -0.54
C HIS A 237 11.92 24.42 0.95
N GLY A 238 12.92 23.73 1.52
CA GLY A 238 12.98 23.44 2.96
C GLY A 238 12.31 22.13 3.38
N ALA A 239 11.95 21.24 2.44
CA ALA A 239 11.58 19.88 2.81
C ALA A 239 12.79 19.12 3.38
N VAL A 240 12.58 18.37 4.46
CA VAL A 240 13.64 17.57 5.10
C VAL A 240 13.58 16.13 4.56
N PRO A 241 14.68 15.56 4.04
CA PRO A 241 14.67 14.20 3.53
C PRO A 241 14.55 13.21 4.69
N MET A 242 13.74 12.17 4.49
CA MET A 242 13.47 11.13 5.47
C MET A 242 13.86 9.77 4.88
N GLY A 243 14.74 9.05 5.58
CA GLY A 243 15.11 7.67 5.24
C GLY A 243 14.13 6.64 5.80
N ALA A 244 14.27 5.38 5.37
CA ALA A 244 13.41 4.29 5.77
C ALA A 244 13.41 4.00 7.29
N THR A 245 14.52 4.27 7.99
CA THR A 245 14.60 4.13 9.45
C THR A 245 13.70 5.13 10.17
N ALA A 246 13.78 6.41 9.80
CA ALA A 246 12.91 7.46 10.33
C ALA A 246 11.44 7.21 9.95
N TRP A 247 11.19 6.76 8.72
CA TRP A 247 9.86 6.36 8.24
C TRP A 247 9.24 5.23 9.09
N GLU A 248 10.01 4.19 9.35
CA GLU A 248 9.60 3.06 10.18
C GLU A 248 9.29 3.49 11.62
N ARG A 249 10.09 4.39 12.20
CA ARG A 249 9.78 4.97 13.52
C ARG A 249 8.45 5.73 13.48
N PHE A 250 8.30 6.60 12.49
CA PHE A 250 7.15 7.48 12.37
C PHE A 250 5.85 6.69 12.18
N ARG A 251 5.84 5.67 11.31
CA ARG A 251 4.65 4.85 11.07
C ARG A 251 4.24 4.02 12.30
N VAL A 252 5.20 3.55 13.10
CA VAL A 252 4.92 2.84 14.37
C VAL A 252 4.27 3.79 15.38
N VAL A 253 4.82 4.99 15.57
CA VAL A 253 4.27 6.00 16.49
C VAL A 253 2.87 6.43 16.08
N GLN A 254 2.62 6.57 14.78
CA GLN A 254 1.30 6.89 14.22
C GLN A 254 0.31 5.71 14.31
N GLY A 255 0.81 4.51 14.60
CA GLY A 255 0.03 3.28 14.68
C GLY A 255 -0.45 2.75 13.33
N ARG A 256 0.33 3.01 12.28
CA ARG A 256 0.05 2.48 10.96
C ARG A 256 0.57 1.04 10.84
N PRO A 257 -0.32 0.06 10.55
CA PRO A 257 0.09 -1.32 10.35
C PRO A 257 0.86 -1.47 9.03
N ALA A 258 1.87 -2.34 9.03
CA ALA A 258 2.69 -2.63 7.85
C ALA A 258 2.63 -4.10 7.42
N PRO A 259 2.73 -4.41 6.11
CA PRO A 259 2.88 -5.78 5.61
C PRO A 259 4.11 -6.48 6.16
N GLY A 260 3.96 -7.77 6.45
CA GLY A 260 5.00 -8.58 7.10
C GLY A 260 5.12 -8.35 8.61
N LYS A 261 4.40 -7.37 9.17
CA LYS A 261 4.34 -7.08 10.61
C LYS A 261 2.91 -7.23 11.12
N GLU A 262 2.16 -6.13 11.16
CA GLU A 262 0.77 -6.13 11.61
C GLU A 262 -0.20 -6.68 10.54
N LEU A 263 0.16 -6.57 9.26
CA LEU A 263 -0.63 -7.11 8.15
C LEU A 263 0.00 -8.42 7.68
N SER A 264 -0.56 -9.52 8.16
CA SER A 264 -0.13 -10.89 7.87
C SER A 264 -1.32 -11.84 7.82
N ASP A 265 -1.07 -13.12 7.56
CA ASP A 265 -2.09 -14.17 7.59
C ASP A 265 -2.54 -14.56 9.01
N GLU A 266 -1.82 -14.11 10.06
CA GLU A 266 -2.19 -14.29 11.47
C GLU A 266 -3.44 -13.45 11.84
N PHE A 267 -3.59 -12.29 11.21
CA PHE A 267 -4.56 -11.25 11.59
C PHE A 267 -5.59 -11.01 10.48
N ASN A 268 -6.80 -10.63 10.87
CA ASN A 268 -7.80 -10.17 9.90
C ASN A 268 -7.87 -8.65 9.85
N VAL A 269 -8.46 -8.13 8.77
CA VAL A 269 -8.54 -6.68 8.48
C VAL A 269 -9.23 -5.87 9.57
N LEU A 270 -10.22 -6.46 10.26
CA LEU A 270 -10.98 -5.79 11.32
C LEU A 270 -10.18 -5.74 12.62
N GLU A 271 -9.42 -6.80 12.92
CA GLU A 271 -8.48 -6.83 14.05
C GLU A 271 -7.38 -5.78 13.87
N ALA A 272 -6.91 -5.58 12.63
CA ALA A 272 -5.92 -4.56 12.28
C ALA A 272 -6.46 -3.11 12.35
N GLY A 273 -7.76 -2.94 12.62
CA GLY A 273 -8.40 -1.63 12.71
C GLY A 273 -8.66 -0.95 11.36
N LEU A 274 -8.57 -1.67 10.24
CA LEU A 274 -8.72 -1.12 8.88
C LEU A 274 -10.20 -1.03 8.44
N TRP A 275 -11.12 -0.61 9.31
CA TRP A 275 -12.56 -0.69 9.02
C TRP A 275 -12.98 0.20 7.86
N ASN A 276 -12.37 1.38 7.70
CA ASN A 276 -12.72 2.29 6.60
C ASN A 276 -12.20 1.83 5.23
N ALA A 277 -11.26 0.89 5.19
CA ALA A 277 -10.85 0.22 3.96
C ALA A 277 -11.79 -0.94 3.56
N VAL A 278 -12.80 -1.27 4.38
CA VAL A 278 -13.73 -2.38 4.17
C VAL A 278 -15.16 -1.86 3.99
N SER A 279 -15.67 -1.96 2.77
CA SER A 279 -17.07 -1.65 2.52
C SER A 279 -17.98 -2.77 2.99
N LEU A 280 -18.88 -2.43 3.92
CA LEU A 280 -19.89 -3.35 4.46
C LEU A 280 -21.16 -3.41 3.61
N ASN A 281 -21.37 -2.41 2.76
CA ASN A 281 -22.63 -2.19 2.04
C ASN A 281 -22.48 -2.37 0.52
N LYS A 282 -21.42 -3.05 0.06
CA LYS A 282 -21.19 -3.31 -1.37
C LYS A 282 -21.49 -4.75 -1.79
N GLY A 283 -21.44 -5.00 -3.10
CA GLY A 283 -21.63 -6.32 -3.71
C GLY A 283 -20.55 -7.34 -3.35
N CYS A 284 -20.60 -8.50 -3.98
CA CYS A 284 -19.76 -9.66 -3.68
C CYS A 284 -18.26 -9.38 -3.86
N TYR A 285 -17.47 -9.59 -2.81
CA TYR A 285 -16.00 -9.61 -2.86
C TYR A 285 -15.41 -10.78 -2.08
N LYS A 286 -14.14 -11.13 -2.35
CA LYS A 286 -13.46 -12.22 -1.64
C LYS A 286 -13.42 -11.95 -0.14
N GLY A 287 -13.76 -12.95 0.67
CA GLY A 287 -13.71 -12.84 2.14
C GLY A 287 -14.90 -12.10 2.78
N GLN A 288 -15.84 -11.56 1.99
CA GLN A 288 -16.99 -10.81 2.51
C GLN A 288 -17.84 -11.62 3.50
N GLU A 289 -18.12 -12.90 3.21
CA GLU A 289 -18.94 -13.74 4.10
C GLU A 289 -18.29 -13.88 5.48
N THR A 290 -16.96 -14.09 5.51
CA THR A 290 -16.20 -14.19 6.76
C THR A 290 -16.23 -12.85 7.52
N ILE A 291 -16.01 -11.73 6.84
CA ILE A 291 -16.08 -10.38 7.44
C ILE A 291 -17.48 -10.10 7.98
N ALA A 292 -18.53 -10.38 7.21
CA ALA A 292 -19.91 -10.17 7.61
C ALA A 292 -20.28 -11.00 8.84
N ARG A 293 -19.83 -12.26 8.93
CA ARG A 293 -19.99 -13.10 10.12
C ARG A 293 -19.27 -12.53 11.33
N LEU A 294 -18.02 -12.06 11.17
CA LEU A 294 -17.27 -11.43 12.26
C LEU A 294 -18.02 -10.21 12.82
N ILE A 295 -18.66 -9.43 11.97
CA ILE A 295 -19.44 -8.26 12.40
C ILE A 295 -20.76 -8.68 13.06
N THR A 296 -21.49 -9.60 12.43
CA THR A 296 -22.83 -10.03 12.88
C THR A 296 -22.80 -10.65 14.27
N TYR A 297 -21.76 -11.42 14.58
CA TYR A 297 -21.64 -12.18 15.82
C TYR A 297 -20.66 -11.56 16.82
N ASP A 298 -20.22 -10.33 16.62
CA ASP A 298 -19.12 -9.69 17.38
C ASP A 298 -17.90 -10.62 17.53
N GLY A 299 -17.54 -11.27 16.43
CA GLY A 299 -16.53 -12.33 16.36
C GLY A 299 -15.10 -11.84 16.34
N VAL A 300 -14.86 -10.53 16.36
CA VAL A 300 -13.51 -9.93 16.45
C VAL A 300 -12.95 -10.17 17.85
N LYS A 301 -11.94 -11.03 17.96
CA LYS A 301 -11.43 -11.51 19.27
C LYS A 301 -10.23 -10.72 19.79
N GLN A 302 -9.59 -9.93 18.94
CA GLN A 302 -8.41 -9.13 19.27
C GLN A 302 -8.40 -7.83 18.48
N LYS A 303 -7.58 -6.89 18.89
CA LYS A 303 -7.44 -5.58 18.26
C LYS A 303 -5.97 -5.16 18.29
N LEU A 304 -5.54 -4.48 17.24
CA LEU A 304 -4.25 -3.79 17.19
C LEU A 304 -4.28 -2.54 18.09
N TYR A 305 -3.32 -2.45 19.01
CA TYR A 305 -3.14 -1.31 19.91
C TYR A 305 -1.76 -0.69 19.71
N GLY A 306 -1.66 0.61 20.01
CA GLY A 306 -0.38 1.23 20.35
C GLY A 306 -0.02 0.92 21.80
N ILE A 307 1.27 0.90 22.08
CA ILE A 307 1.81 0.63 23.42
C ILE A 307 2.91 1.64 23.71
N GLU A 308 2.69 2.50 24.70
CA GLU A 308 3.74 3.35 25.26
C GLU A 308 4.58 2.52 26.22
N LEU A 309 5.85 2.33 25.91
CA LEU A 309 6.77 1.47 26.64
C LEU A 309 7.69 2.31 27.54
N SER A 310 8.08 1.74 28.66
CA SER A 310 9.03 2.35 29.60
C SER A 310 10.50 2.19 29.20
N ALA A 311 10.79 1.25 28.30
CA ALA A 311 12.12 0.89 27.82
C ALA A 311 12.00 0.19 26.45
N PRO A 312 13.11 -0.11 25.76
CA PRO A 312 13.07 -0.94 24.56
C PRO A 312 12.37 -2.29 24.79
N ALA A 313 11.67 -2.78 23.77
CA ALA A 313 11.02 -4.09 23.78
C ALA A 313 11.16 -4.79 22.43
N GLU A 314 11.34 -6.10 22.46
CA GLU A 314 11.60 -6.90 21.25
C GLU A 314 10.30 -7.37 20.58
N PRO A 315 10.04 -7.02 19.31
CA PRO A 315 8.93 -7.56 18.55
C PRO A 315 8.88 -9.09 18.56
N GLY A 316 7.68 -9.66 18.60
CA GLY A 316 7.44 -11.10 18.73
C GLY A 316 7.25 -11.57 20.17
N TYR A 317 7.67 -10.80 21.18
CA TYR A 317 7.46 -11.15 22.58
C TYR A 317 5.98 -11.13 22.97
N PRO A 318 5.56 -12.00 23.91
CA PRO A 318 4.18 -12.03 24.39
C PRO A 318 3.87 -10.78 25.22
N ILE A 319 2.68 -10.21 24.99
CA ILE A 319 2.11 -9.18 25.87
C ILE A 319 1.36 -9.89 26.98
N THR A 320 1.62 -9.52 28.23
CA THR A 320 1.04 -10.15 29.42
C THR A 320 0.37 -9.14 30.36
N ILE A 321 -0.68 -9.60 31.05
CA ILE A 321 -1.35 -8.92 32.16
C ILE A 321 -1.44 -9.95 33.29
N ASP A 322 -0.98 -9.59 34.49
CA ASP A 322 -0.94 -10.49 35.66
C ASP A 322 -0.27 -11.85 35.35
N GLY A 323 0.81 -11.83 34.54
CA GLY A 323 1.54 -13.03 34.11
C GLY A 323 0.82 -13.89 33.05
N LYS A 324 -0.38 -13.51 32.60
CA LYS A 324 -1.13 -14.25 31.57
C LYS A 324 -0.93 -13.61 30.19
N LYS A 325 -0.66 -14.45 29.18
CA LYS A 325 -0.53 -14.00 27.78
C LYS A 325 -1.87 -13.50 27.21
N VAL A 326 -1.92 -12.20 26.91
CA VAL A 326 -3.06 -11.51 26.32
C VAL A 326 -2.83 -11.10 24.86
N GLY A 327 -1.58 -11.10 24.39
CA GLY A 327 -1.25 -10.61 23.05
C GLY A 327 0.17 -10.92 22.58
N LYS A 328 0.58 -10.23 21.51
CA LYS A 328 1.91 -10.30 20.90
C LYS A 328 2.32 -8.89 20.43
N LEU A 329 3.53 -8.47 20.79
CA LEU A 329 4.14 -7.25 20.25
C LEU A 329 4.56 -7.52 18.80
N THR A 330 4.26 -6.62 17.88
CA THR A 330 4.53 -6.78 16.43
C THR A 330 5.54 -5.77 15.91
N SER A 331 5.59 -4.57 16.48
CA SER A 331 6.57 -3.54 16.13
C SER A 331 7.04 -2.78 17.35
N TYR A 332 8.24 -2.21 17.26
CA TYR A 332 8.85 -1.34 18.25
C TYR A 332 9.57 -0.19 17.53
N ALA A 333 9.50 1.00 18.11
CA ALA A 333 10.21 2.18 17.66
C ALA A 333 10.51 3.14 18.82
N VAL A 334 11.57 3.92 18.64
CA VAL A 334 11.82 5.10 19.46
C VAL A 334 10.95 6.25 18.95
N GLY A 335 10.33 6.97 19.88
CA GLY A 335 9.43 8.09 19.63
C GLY A 335 10.14 9.36 19.16
N LYS A 336 9.60 10.52 19.55
CA LYS A 336 10.18 11.82 19.22
C LYS A 336 11.52 11.98 19.90
N THR A 337 11.61 11.60 21.17
CA THR A 337 12.84 11.62 21.96
C THR A 337 13.38 10.21 22.15
N GLU A 338 14.70 10.07 22.40
CA GLU A 338 15.33 8.76 22.63
C GLU A 338 14.85 8.06 23.91
N SER A 339 14.20 8.79 24.82
CA SER A 339 13.54 8.27 26.01
C SER A 339 12.11 7.78 25.78
N GLU A 340 11.51 8.12 24.65
CA GLU A 340 10.17 7.68 24.30
C GLU A 340 10.24 6.34 23.56
N HIS A 341 9.53 5.34 24.07
CA HIS A 341 9.46 4.03 23.46
C HIS A 341 8.03 3.71 23.09
N PHE A 342 7.81 3.30 21.84
CA PHE A 342 6.49 2.98 21.32
C PHE A 342 6.50 1.61 20.67
N GLY A 343 5.37 0.92 20.73
CA GLY A 343 5.17 -0.34 20.05
C GLY A 343 3.78 -0.48 19.48
N LEU A 344 3.63 -1.46 18.59
CA LEU A 344 2.33 -1.94 18.12
C LEU A 344 2.18 -3.40 18.50
N GLY A 345 0.97 -3.82 18.83
CA GLY A 345 0.70 -5.21 19.14
C GLY A 345 -0.77 -5.57 19.15
N TYR A 346 -1.05 -6.85 18.90
CA TYR A 346 -2.41 -7.39 18.96
C TYR A 346 -2.71 -7.91 20.35
N ILE A 347 -3.86 -7.50 20.89
CA ILE A 347 -4.32 -7.85 22.23
C ILE A 347 -5.76 -8.33 22.17
N LYS A 348 -6.08 -9.38 22.93
CA LYS A 348 -7.44 -9.94 22.99
C LYS A 348 -8.44 -8.89 23.50
N LYS A 349 -9.55 -8.72 22.78
CA LYS A 349 -10.58 -7.68 23.01
C LYS A 349 -11.17 -7.72 24.42
N LYS A 350 -11.32 -8.91 25.01
CA LYS A 350 -11.93 -9.09 26.34
C LYS A 350 -10.98 -8.89 27.51
N THR A 351 -9.69 -8.71 27.26
CA THR A 351 -8.68 -8.72 28.33
C THR A 351 -8.09 -7.34 28.62
N ALA A 352 -8.21 -6.38 27.69
CA ALA A 352 -7.62 -5.07 27.88
C ALA A 352 -8.33 -3.98 27.07
N SER A 353 -8.23 -2.75 27.58
CA SER A 353 -8.69 -1.50 26.97
C SER A 353 -7.55 -0.48 26.97
N ALA A 354 -7.72 0.62 26.23
CA ALA A 354 -6.78 1.74 26.30
C ALA A 354 -6.66 2.26 27.75
N GLY A 355 -5.44 2.58 28.18
CA GLY A 355 -5.08 2.95 29.54
C GLY A 355 -4.57 1.80 30.41
N ASP A 356 -4.85 0.54 30.04
CA ASP A 356 -4.40 -0.61 30.82
C ASP A 356 -2.87 -0.77 30.77
N LYS A 357 -2.30 -1.26 31.87
CA LYS A 357 -0.87 -1.59 31.98
C LYS A 357 -0.62 -3.02 31.53
N VAL A 358 0.45 -3.21 30.77
CA VAL A 358 0.88 -4.50 30.23
C VAL A 358 2.37 -4.72 30.45
N LEU A 359 2.82 -5.96 30.37
CA LEU A 359 4.24 -6.35 30.41
C LEU A 359 4.63 -7.07 29.12
N ILE A 360 5.79 -6.69 28.57
CA ILE A 360 6.47 -7.35 27.45
C ILE A 360 7.86 -7.75 27.96
N GLY A 361 8.02 -9.02 28.35
CA GLY A 361 9.19 -9.41 29.16
C GLY A 361 9.18 -8.65 30.48
N ASP A 362 10.26 -7.91 30.74
CA ASP A 362 10.39 -7.05 31.93
C ASP A 362 9.99 -5.59 31.68
N THR A 363 9.65 -5.24 30.43
CA THR A 363 9.30 -3.87 30.04
C THR A 363 7.82 -3.59 30.31
N MET A 364 7.55 -2.56 31.12
CA MET A 364 6.20 -2.07 31.36
C MET A 364 5.72 -1.24 30.18
N GLY A 365 4.46 -1.45 29.78
CA GLY A 365 3.79 -0.68 28.74
C GLY A 365 2.40 -0.20 29.18
N THR A 366 1.90 0.83 28.50
CA THR A 366 0.53 1.35 28.64
C THR A 366 -0.15 1.29 27.28
N LEU A 367 -1.35 0.74 27.22
CA LEU A 367 -2.09 0.65 25.97
C LEU A 367 -2.67 2.00 25.58
N VAL A 368 -2.54 2.36 24.31
CA VAL A 368 -3.07 3.61 23.75
C VAL A 368 -3.83 3.35 22.47
N GLU A 369 -4.87 4.15 22.23
CA GLU A 369 -5.47 4.27 20.90
C GLU A 369 -4.55 5.12 20.03
N VAL A 370 -4.34 4.70 18.78
CA VAL A 370 -3.38 5.35 17.88
C VAL A 370 -4.08 6.17 16.80
N PRO A 371 -3.58 7.38 16.47
CA PRO A 371 -4.27 8.34 15.59
C PRO A 371 -4.69 7.74 14.24
N TYR A 372 -3.82 6.94 13.61
CA TYR A 372 -4.11 6.34 12.31
C TYR A 372 -5.35 5.43 12.36
N LEU A 373 -5.49 4.62 13.41
CA LEU A 373 -6.61 3.70 13.56
C LEU A 373 -7.87 4.39 14.11
N VAL A 374 -7.72 5.47 14.89
CA VAL A 374 -8.86 6.26 15.38
C VAL A 374 -9.67 6.83 14.21
N ARG A 375 -8.99 7.30 13.14
CA ARG A 375 -9.62 7.74 11.89
C ARG A 375 -10.24 6.61 11.07
N GLN A 376 -9.95 5.36 11.41
CA GLN A 376 -10.42 4.16 10.71
C GLN A 376 -11.59 3.47 11.43
N THR A 377 -12.16 4.09 12.48
CA THR A 377 -13.29 3.52 13.25
C THR A 377 -14.59 3.56 12.43
N PRO A 378 -15.49 2.55 12.51
CA PRO A 378 -16.74 2.56 11.77
C PRO A 378 -17.53 3.85 12.00
N LEU A 379 -17.99 4.49 10.93
CA LEU A 379 -19.01 5.52 11.02
C LEU A 379 -20.21 4.94 11.79
N THR A 380 -20.53 5.54 12.93
CA THR A 380 -21.72 5.17 13.71
C THR A 380 -22.97 5.27 12.83
N LYS A 381 -23.99 4.43 13.07
CA LYS A 381 -25.26 4.46 12.31
C LYS A 381 -25.91 5.86 12.20
N SER A 382 -25.59 6.79 13.10
CA SER A 382 -26.02 8.19 13.07
C SER A 382 -25.34 9.06 12.01
N SER A 383 -24.28 8.57 11.37
CA SER A 383 -23.51 9.28 10.34
C SER A 383 -24.01 8.98 8.91
N ILE A 384 -25.12 8.25 8.77
CA ILE A 384 -25.77 7.88 7.50
C ILE A 384 -27.19 8.49 7.42
N ALA A 385 -27.49 9.49 8.24
CA ALA A 385 -28.76 10.22 8.21
C ALA A 385 -28.65 11.50 7.38
#